data_AF-A0A093YUE7-F1
#
_entry.id   AF-A0A093YUE7-F1
#
_cell.length_a   1.000
_cell.length_b   1.000
_cell.length_c   1.000
_cell.angle_alpha   90.00
_cell.angle_beta   90.00
_cell.angle_gamma   90.00
#
_symmetry.space_group_name_H-M   'P 1'
#
loop_
_entity.id
_entity.type
_entity.pdbx_description
1 polymer ?
#
loop_
_entity_poly.entity_id
_entity_poly.type
_entity_poly.pdbx_seq_one_letter_code
_entity_poly.pdbx_strand_id
1 'polypeptide(L)'
;MPPSLVPKNCSSILSSSQSSCRTGSIRVAQPLRSFSVSTKNQGNSLLRRKLYSWLHGPGAAFKEPAEGVNYLGAYDAKGNLKRAASATPGEPTAPSGSDFKPFPKNDNFISQPVTSEALREAVWERIMKNGLSVKEVSKELGIEMSRVGAIVRLKEVEKAWQRQGKPLAKPYSKAIMNMLPQTPYPNTNWSGAVQPHESINDLPVHAATQQQIFYP
;
A
#
# COMPACT_ATOMS: atom_id res chain seq x y z
N MET A 1 -1.88 -39.24 9.15
CA MET A 1 -0.45 -38.98 8.88
C MET A 1 0.24 -40.28 8.53
N PRO A 2 0.89 -40.37 7.37
CA PRO A 2 1.94 -41.37 7.15
C PRO A 2 3.28 -40.70 6.75
N PRO A 3 4.42 -41.43 6.91
CA PRO A 3 5.73 -40.83 7.17
C PRO A 3 6.63 -40.67 5.95
N SER A 4 7.63 -39.81 6.13
CA SER A 4 8.70 -39.39 5.21
C SER A 4 9.68 -40.52 4.88
N LEU A 5 10.03 -40.65 3.59
CA LEU A 5 11.09 -41.53 3.08
C LEU A 5 12.36 -40.72 2.83
N VAL A 6 13.32 -40.85 3.73
CA VAL A 6 14.72 -40.43 3.54
C VAL A 6 15.50 -41.62 2.95
N PRO A 7 16.16 -41.50 1.78
CA PRO A 7 17.08 -42.52 1.32
C PRO A 7 18.45 -42.40 1.99
N LYS A 8 18.95 -43.52 2.50
CA LYS A 8 20.31 -43.73 3.02
C LYS A 8 21.24 -44.16 1.89
N ASN A 9 22.43 -43.57 1.89
CA ASN A 9 23.75 -44.07 1.43
C ASN A 9 23.84 -44.99 0.20
N CYS A 10 24.62 -44.54 -0.79
CA CYS A 10 25.44 -45.42 -1.63
C CYS A 10 26.91 -44.95 -1.65
N SER A 11 27.71 -45.74 -0.95
CA SER A 11 29.04 -46.30 -1.31
C SER A 11 30.14 -45.41 -1.90
N SER A 12 31.16 -45.23 -1.08
CA SER A 12 32.55 -44.88 -1.40
C SER A 12 33.20 -45.83 -2.40
N ILE A 13 33.87 -45.27 -3.42
CA ILE A 13 34.93 -45.97 -4.17
C ILE A 13 36.28 -45.37 -3.75
N LEU A 14 37.11 -46.26 -3.24
CA LEU A 14 38.52 -46.06 -2.91
C LEU A 14 39.34 -45.76 -4.16
N SER A 15 40.18 -44.74 -4.10
CA SER A 15 41.44 -44.74 -4.86
C SER A 15 42.56 -44.30 -3.92
N SER A 16 43.40 -45.27 -3.61
CA SER A 16 44.57 -45.16 -2.75
C SER A 16 45.77 -44.65 -3.55
N SER A 17 46.33 -43.52 -3.11
CA SER A 17 47.73 -43.18 -3.38
C SER A 17 48.33 -42.62 -2.10
N GLN A 18 49.19 -43.44 -1.47
CA GLN A 18 50.00 -43.05 -0.33
C GLN A 18 51.05 -42.02 -0.75
N SER A 19 51.27 -40.98 0.06
CA SER A 19 52.57 -40.30 0.14
C SER A 19 52.62 -39.34 1.33
N SER A 20 53.36 -39.76 2.35
CA SER A 20 54.17 -38.99 3.30
C SER A 20 53.59 -37.74 3.99
N CYS A 21 53.51 -37.86 5.31
CA CYS A 21 53.42 -36.77 6.28
C CYS A 21 54.47 -35.67 6.04
N ARG A 22 54.02 -34.46 5.71
CA ARG A 22 54.77 -33.22 5.93
C ARG A 22 53.83 -32.16 6.52
N THR A 23 54.26 -31.62 7.65
CA THR A 23 53.73 -30.43 8.31
C THR A 23 53.64 -29.26 7.33
N GLY A 24 52.41 -28.81 7.03
CA GLY A 24 52.14 -27.68 6.16
C GLY A 24 50.88 -26.95 6.60
N SER A 25 50.96 -25.63 6.70
CA SER A 25 49.93 -24.70 7.16
C SER A 25 48.54 -24.95 6.52
N ILE A 26 47.49 -24.92 7.36
CA ILE A 26 46.09 -25.01 6.93
C ILE A 26 45.77 -23.80 6.06
N ARG A 27 45.80 -23.97 4.74
CA ARG A 27 45.16 -23.02 3.82
C ARG A 27 43.66 -23.31 3.85
N VAL A 28 42.88 -22.37 4.39
CA VAL A 28 41.42 -22.36 4.22
C VAL A 28 41.14 -22.35 2.72
N ALA A 29 40.63 -23.46 2.19
CA ALA A 29 40.17 -23.53 0.80
C ALA A 29 39.01 -22.53 0.64
N GLN A 30 39.27 -21.42 -0.03
CA GLN A 30 38.21 -20.52 -0.44
C GLN A 30 37.27 -21.30 -1.38
N PRO A 31 35.95 -21.31 -1.14
CA PRO A 31 35.04 -21.96 -2.06
C PRO A 31 35.13 -21.26 -3.42
N LEU A 32 35.62 -21.98 -4.43
CA LEU A 32 35.52 -21.64 -5.85
C LEU A 32 34.06 -21.75 -6.31
N ARG A 33 33.16 -20.98 -5.71
CA ARG A 33 31.96 -20.56 -6.42
C ARG A 33 32.31 -19.23 -7.07
N SER A 34 32.90 -19.33 -8.25
CA SER A 34 32.75 -18.29 -9.25
C SER A 34 31.25 -18.17 -9.52
N PHE A 35 30.56 -17.27 -8.84
CA PHE A 35 29.38 -16.65 -9.45
C PHE A 35 29.86 -16.19 -10.82
N SER A 36 29.19 -16.63 -11.90
CA SER A 36 29.57 -16.23 -13.24
C SER A 36 29.66 -14.71 -13.29
N VAL A 37 30.89 -14.20 -13.23
CA VAL A 37 31.20 -12.80 -13.51
C VAL A 37 31.00 -12.71 -15.01
N SER A 38 29.75 -12.51 -15.42
CA SER A 38 29.40 -12.21 -16.80
C SER A 38 30.36 -11.12 -17.24
N THR A 39 31.05 -11.37 -18.36
CA THR A 39 31.93 -10.40 -19.02
C THR A 39 31.29 -9.03 -18.94
N LYS A 40 32.07 -8.02 -18.52
CA LYS A 40 31.64 -6.63 -18.40
C LYS A 40 30.98 -6.20 -19.71
N ASN A 41 29.67 -6.38 -19.83
CA ASN A 41 28.89 -5.81 -20.91
C ASN A 41 29.02 -4.31 -20.70
N GLN A 42 29.85 -3.65 -21.52
CA GLN A 42 30.08 -2.21 -21.42
C GLN A 42 28.83 -1.37 -21.74
N GLY A 43 27.71 -2.01 -22.07
CA GLY A 43 26.43 -1.38 -22.34
C GLY A 43 25.28 -1.91 -21.47
N ASN A 44 24.21 -1.13 -21.41
CA ASN A 44 22.97 -1.51 -20.74
C ASN A 44 22.39 -2.81 -21.34
N SER A 45 21.98 -3.74 -20.48
CA SER A 45 21.27 -4.95 -20.91
C SER A 45 20.00 -4.63 -21.69
N LEU A 46 19.51 -5.56 -22.52
CA LEU A 46 18.25 -5.41 -23.26
C LEU A 46 17.08 -5.11 -22.32
N LEU A 47 17.02 -5.76 -21.16
CA LEU A 47 15.99 -5.52 -20.15
C LEU A 47 16.09 -4.09 -19.58
N ARG A 48 17.30 -3.61 -19.30
CA ARG A 48 17.53 -2.24 -18.81
C ARG A 48 17.11 -1.20 -19.85
N ARG A 49 17.42 -1.43 -21.13
CA ARG A 49 16.95 -0.59 -22.24
C ARG A 49 15.41 -0.54 -22.32
N LYS A 50 14.74 -1.69 -22.23
CA LYS A 50 13.26 -1.77 -22.23
C LYS A 50 12.66 -1.04 -21.04
N LEU A 51 13.24 -1.20 -19.85
CA LEU A 51 12.82 -0.48 -18.64
C LEU A 51 12.89 1.04 -18.84
N TYR A 52 14.01 1.58 -19.31
CA TYR A 52 14.13 3.03 -19.53
C TYR A 52 13.22 3.53 -20.66
N SER A 53 12.99 2.72 -21.70
CA SER A 53 12.00 3.04 -22.72
C SER A 53 10.59 3.20 -22.13
N TRP A 54 10.24 2.40 -21.13
CA TRP A 54 8.98 2.54 -20.42
C TRP A 54 8.98 3.75 -19.47
N LEU A 55 10.05 3.93 -18.67
CA LEU A 55 10.17 5.06 -17.73
C LEU A 55 10.10 6.43 -18.41
N HIS A 56 10.68 6.56 -19.61
CA HIS A 56 10.64 7.80 -20.38
C HIS A 56 9.39 7.93 -21.27
N GLY A 57 8.61 6.85 -21.42
CA GLY A 57 7.34 6.84 -22.14
C GLY A 57 6.18 6.81 -21.14
N PRO A 58 5.39 5.71 -21.07
CA PRO A 58 4.24 5.58 -20.16
C PRO A 58 4.55 5.87 -18.68
N GLY A 59 5.74 5.49 -18.22
CA GLY A 59 6.15 5.64 -16.83
C GLY A 59 6.41 7.09 -16.41
N ALA A 60 6.57 8.02 -17.36
CA ALA A 60 6.91 9.41 -17.07
C ALA A 60 5.80 10.12 -16.25
N ALA A 61 4.55 9.69 -16.41
CA ALA A 61 3.40 10.21 -15.67
C ALA A 61 3.48 9.98 -14.14
N PHE A 62 4.33 9.06 -13.68
CA PHE A 62 4.50 8.74 -12.26
C PHE A 62 5.75 9.38 -11.64
N LYS A 63 6.51 10.17 -12.41
CA LYS A 63 7.73 10.81 -11.93
C LYS A 63 7.43 11.88 -10.87
N GLU A 64 6.41 12.67 -11.12
CA GLU A 64 5.93 13.71 -10.21
C GLU A 64 4.51 13.35 -9.73
N PRO A 65 4.12 13.74 -8.51
CA PRO A 65 2.77 13.50 -8.03
C PRO A 65 1.75 14.27 -8.89
N ALA A 66 0.73 13.57 -9.38
CA ALA A 66 -0.41 14.22 -10.02
C ALA A 66 -1.36 14.77 -8.94
N GLU A 67 -2.28 15.65 -9.36
CA GLU A 67 -3.38 16.07 -8.49
C GLU A 67 -4.33 14.90 -8.26
N GLY A 68 -4.38 14.39 -7.03
CA GLY A 68 -5.20 13.24 -6.65
C GLY A 68 -4.52 11.89 -6.89
N VAL A 69 -5.33 10.84 -7.08
CA VAL A 69 -4.81 9.47 -7.21
C VAL A 69 -4.20 9.23 -8.59
N ASN A 70 -2.99 8.67 -8.60
CA ASN A 70 -2.25 8.35 -9.81
C ASN A 70 -1.75 6.89 -9.78
N TYR A 71 -2.68 5.96 -9.96
CA TYR A 71 -2.38 4.52 -9.93
C TYR A 71 -2.24 3.91 -11.32
N LEU A 72 -1.51 2.79 -11.41
CA LEU A 72 -1.34 2.07 -12.67
C LEU A 72 -2.67 1.59 -13.27
N GLY A 73 -3.68 1.31 -12.44
CA GLY A 73 -5.00 0.89 -12.89
C GLY A 73 -5.74 1.93 -13.74
N ALA A 74 -5.39 3.23 -13.57
CA ALA A 74 -5.98 4.34 -14.31
C ALA A 74 -5.55 4.41 -15.79
N TYR A 75 -4.49 3.68 -16.17
CA TYR A 75 -3.90 3.73 -17.50
C TYR A 75 -4.15 2.45 -18.30
N ASP A 76 -4.16 2.57 -19.63
CA ASP A 76 -4.12 1.44 -20.55
C ASP A 76 -2.70 0.85 -20.67
N ALA A 77 -2.57 -0.26 -21.40
CA ALA A 77 -1.26 -0.90 -21.62
C ALA A 77 -0.28 -0.03 -22.44
N LYS A 78 -0.78 1.00 -23.13
CA LYS A 78 0.00 1.95 -23.93
C LYS A 78 0.43 3.17 -23.13
N GLY A 79 -0.05 3.35 -21.90
CA GLY A 79 0.25 4.50 -21.04
C GLY A 79 -0.74 5.66 -21.18
N ASN A 80 -1.86 5.49 -21.86
CA ASN A 80 -2.90 6.52 -21.96
C ASN A 80 -3.86 6.42 -20.79
N LEU A 81 -4.30 7.57 -20.31
CA LEU A 81 -5.25 7.68 -19.22
C LEU A 81 -6.65 7.26 -19.68
N LYS A 82 -7.27 6.27 -19.02
CA LYS A 82 -8.57 5.71 -19.43
C LYS A 82 -9.70 6.73 -19.38
N ARG A 83 -9.75 7.58 -18.35
CA ARG A 83 -10.80 8.61 -18.19
C ARG A 83 -10.71 9.74 -19.22
N ALA A 84 -9.57 9.94 -19.87
CA ALA A 84 -9.41 10.96 -20.90
C ALA A 84 -10.22 10.65 -22.17
N ALA A 85 -10.48 9.37 -22.45
CA ALA A 85 -11.28 8.95 -23.60
C ALA A 85 -12.77 9.33 -23.46
N SER A 86 -13.27 9.41 -22.22
CA SER A 86 -14.64 9.80 -21.90
C SER A 86 -14.79 11.28 -21.52
N ALA A 87 -13.72 12.06 -21.58
CA ALA A 87 -13.71 13.45 -21.16
C ALA A 87 -14.40 14.37 -22.19
N THR A 88 -15.29 15.24 -21.73
CA THR A 88 -15.75 16.40 -22.50
C THR A 88 -14.61 17.40 -22.66
N PRO A 89 -14.37 17.98 -23.86
CA PRO A 89 -13.33 18.98 -24.04
C PRO A 89 -13.57 20.21 -23.14
N GLY A 90 -12.64 20.49 -22.23
CA GLY A 90 -12.68 21.67 -21.34
C GLY A 90 -13.13 21.40 -19.90
N GLU A 91 -13.57 20.19 -19.56
CA GLU A 91 -13.99 19.83 -18.20
C GLU A 91 -12.92 19.01 -17.47
N PRO A 92 -12.57 19.34 -16.21
CA PRO A 92 -11.67 18.51 -15.39
C PRO A 92 -12.27 17.12 -15.17
N THR A 93 -11.59 16.07 -15.66
CA THR A 93 -12.05 14.70 -15.42
C THR A 93 -11.77 14.28 -13.99
N ALA A 94 -12.84 14.16 -13.20
CA ALA A 94 -12.77 13.59 -11.86
C ALA A 94 -12.31 12.12 -11.92
N PRO A 95 -11.54 11.64 -10.92
CA PRO A 95 -11.13 10.25 -10.85
C PRO A 95 -12.35 9.32 -10.74
N SER A 96 -12.39 8.28 -11.56
CA SER A 96 -13.47 7.28 -11.60
C SER A 96 -13.05 5.98 -10.89
N GLY A 97 -13.98 5.07 -10.63
CA GLY A 97 -13.77 3.84 -9.82
C GLY A 97 -12.53 3.00 -10.18
N SER A 98 -12.13 2.95 -11.46
CA SER A 98 -10.91 2.27 -11.91
C SER A 98 -9.62 2.94 -11.47
N ASP A 99 -9.66 4.26 -11.27
CA ASP A 99 -8.50 5.09 -11.00
C ASP A 99 -8.02 4.92 -9.56
N PHE A 100 -8.87 4.39 -8.69
CA PHE A 100 -8.55 4.04 -7.31
C PHE A 100 -7.89 2.66 -7.17
N LYS A 101 -7.65 1.92 -8.26
CA LYS A 101 -7.03 0.58 -8.23
C LYS A 101 -5.51 0.66 -8.39
N PRO A 102 -4.71 0.49 -7.31
CA PRO A 102 -3.26 0.53 -7.41
C PRO A 102 -2.66 -0.66 -8.16
N PHE A 103 -3.32 -1.82 -8.12
CA PHE A 103 -2.81 -3.06 -8.70
C PHE A 103 -3.67 -3.50 -9.88
N PRO A 104 -3.19 -3.40 -11.14
CA PRO A 104 -3.99 -3.74 -12.32
C PRO A 104 -4.49 -5.19 -12.37
N LYS A 105 -3.83 -6.11 -11.67
CA LYS A 105 -4.20 -7.54 -11.63
C LYS A 105 -5.15 -7.91 -10.49
N ASN A 106 -5.39 -7.00 -9.53
CA ASN A 106 -6.26 -7.26 -8.39
C ASN A 106 -7.40 -6.26 -8.39
N ASP A 107 -8.53 -6.66 -8.98
CA ASP A 107 -9.71 -5.81 -9.06
C ASP A 107 -10.42 -5.58 -7.74
N ASN A 108 -10.23 -6.45 -6.75
CA ASN A 108 -10.89 -6.36 -5.44
C ASN A 108 -10.26 -5.29 -4.56
N PHE A 109 -8.98 -4.97 -4.76
CA PHE A 109 -8.28 -3.99 -3.94
C PHE A 109 -8.38 -2.59 -4.52
N ILE A 110 -9.03 -1.70 -3.77
CA ILE A 110 -9.26 -0.31 -4.11
C ILE A 110 -8.67 0.56 -2.99
N SER A 111 -7.99 1.64 -3.35
CA SER A 111 -7.56 2.65 -2.40
C SER A 111 -8.76 3.42 -1.86
N GLN A 112 -9.20 3.05 -0.67
CA GLN A 112 -10.27 3.76 0.04
C GLN A 112 -9.84 5.20 0.39
N PRO A 113 -10.78 6.16 0.41
CA PRO A 113 -10.47 7.52 0.79
C PRO A 113 -9.99 7.58 2.25
N VAL A 114 -9.08 8.49 2.54
CA VAL A 114 -8.60 8.77 3.89
C VAL A 114 -9.27 10.00 4.46
N THR A 115 -9.36 10.10 5.79
CA THR A 115 -9.91 11.29 6.43
C THR A 115 -9.04 12.52 6.11
N SER A 116 -9.65 13.60 5.63
CA SER A 116 -8.95 14.87 5.41
C SER A 116 -8.47 15.48 6.73
N GLU A 117 -7.45 16.36 6.67
CA GLU A 117 -6.94 17.04 7.87
C GLU A 117 -8.04 17.85 8.59
N ALA A 118 -8.89 18.54 7.82
CA ALA A 118 -10.04 19.27 8.34
C ALA A 118 -11.07 18.36 9.03
N LEU A 119 -11.37 17.20 8.44
CA LEU A 119 -12.28 16.22 9.05
C LEU A 119 -11.72 15.69 10.38
N ARG A 120 -10.40 15.41 10.44
CA ARG A 120 -9.75 14.96 11.69
C ARG A 120 -9.82 16.01 12.79
N GLU A 121 -9.65 17.28 12.44
CA GLU A 121 -9.80 18.39 13.39
C GLU A 121 -11.26 18.50 13.88
N ALA A 122 -12.23 18.42 12.96
CA ALA A 122 -13.66 18.47 13.28
C ALA A 122 -14.12 17.34 14.22
N VAL A 123 -13.57 16.12 14.06
CA VAL A 123 -13.77 14.99 14.98
C VAL A 123 -13.24 15.32 16.37
N TRP A 124 -12.00 15.83 16.44
CA TRP A 124 -11.34 16.16 17.70
C TRP A 124 -12.10 17.26 18.46
N GLU A 125 -12.53 18.32 17.77
CA GLU A 125 -13.29 19.42 18.39
C GLU A 125 -14.64 18.97 18.94
N ARG A 126 -15.39 18.13 18.22
CA ARG A 126 -16.68 17.61 18.68
C ARG A 126 -16.56 16.81 19.98
N ILE A 127 -15.51 16.02 20.12
CA ILE A 127 -15.30 15.17 21.29
C ILE A 127 -14.72 15.99 22.45
N MET A 128 -13.67 16.77 22.20
CA MET A 128 -12.92 17.46 23.26
C MET A 128 -13.53 18.79 23.69
N LYS A 129 -14.13 19.56 22.76
CA LYS A 129 -14.73 20.86 23.07
C LYS A 129 -16.24 20.75 23.30
N ASN A 130 -16.95 20.04 22.43
CA ASN A 130 -18.41 19.96 22.50
C ASN A 130 -18.91 18.83 23.42
N GLY A 131 -18.01 17.96 23.90
CA GLY A 131 -18.35 16.88 24.83
C GLY A 131 -19.22 15.77 24.22
N LEU A 132 -19.27 15.64 22.89
CA LEU A 132 -20.04 14.59 22.22
C LEU A 132 -19.40 13.22 22.45
N SER A 133 -20.24 12.19 22.55
CA SER A 133 -19.77 10.82 22.66
C SER A 133 -19.22 10.30 21.32
N VAL A 134 -18.30 9.32 21.40
CA VAL A 134 -17.71 8.67 20.21
C VAL A 134 -18.80 8.10 19.29
N LYS A 135 -19.89 7.58 19.86
CA LYS A 135 -21.01 7.00 19.12
C LYS A 135 -21.81 8.05 18.34
N GLU A 136 -22.05 9.22 18.93
CA GLU A 136 -22.74 10.33 18.28
C GLU A 136 -21.91 10.86 17.11
N VAL A 137 -20.62 11.08 17.32
CA VAL A 137 -19.70 11.56 16.27
C VAL A 137 -19.56 10.54 15.14
N SER A 138 -19.51 9.25 15.48
CA SER A 138 -19.49 8.15 14.51
C SER A 138 -20.73 8.18 13.60
N LYS A 139 -21.92 8.33 14.19
CA LYS A 139 -23.19 8.44 13.46
C LYS A 139 -23.26 9.71 12.60
N GLU A 140 -22.83 10.85 13.14
CA GLU A 140 -22.92 12.15 12.45
C GLU A 140 -21.98 12.22 11.23
N LEU A 141 -20.74 11.77 11.39
CA LEU A 141 -19.71 11.91 10.35
C LEU A 141 -19.55 10.64 9.48
N GLY A 142 -20.26 9.55 9.81
CA GLY A 142 -20.18 8.28 9.09
C GLY A 142 -18.80 7.64 9.15
N ILE A 143 -18.17 7.66 10.33
CA ILE A 143 -16.83 7.11 10.59
C ILE A 143 -16.96 6.00 11.64
N GLU A 144 -16.25 4.89 11.46
CA GLU A 144 -16.28 3.76 12.41
C GLU A 144 -15.72 4.18 13.79
N MET A 145 -16.30 3.65 14.87
CA MET A 145 -16.01 4.09 16.24
C MET A 145 -14.54 3.91 16.65
N SER A 146 -13.91 2.79 16.29
CA SER A 146 -12.50 2.54 16.54
C SER A 146 -11.61 3.54 15.80
N ARG A 147 -11.98 3.91 14.55
CA ARG A 147 -11.28 4.96 13.79
C ARG A 147 -11.43 6.32 14.44
N VAL A 148 -12.62 6.70 14.90
CA VAL A 148 -12.84 7.95 15.66
C VAL A 148 -11.92 8.02 16.87
N GLY A 149 -11.86 6.93 17.67
CA GLY A 149 -10.97 6.85 18.81
C GLY A 149 -9.48 6.99 18.43
N ALA A 150 -9.05 6.40 17.32
CA ALA A 150 -7.68 6.53 16.83
C ALA A 150 -7.35 7.96 16.38
N ILE A 151 -8.27 8.62 15.66
CA ILE A 151 -8.11 10.01 15.21
C ILE A 151 -7.87 10.92 16.41
N VAL A 152 -8.71 10.80 17.45
CA VAL A 152 -8.60 11.60 18.67
C VAL A 152 -7.25 11.40 19.35
N ARG A 153 -6.81 10.14 19.53
CA ARG A 153 -5.50 9.84 20.14
C ARG A 153 -4.34 10.47 19.38
N LEU A 154 -4.34 10.33 18.05
CA LEU A 154 -3.27 10.90 17.22
C LEU A 154 -3.31 12.44 17.20
N LYS A 155 -4.51 13.04 17.22
CA LYS A 155 -4.66 14.49 17.32
C LYS A 155 -4.18 15.06 18.64
N GLU A 156 -4.44 14.38 19.76
CA GLU A 156 -3.88 14.78 21.06
C GLU A 156 -2.34 14.78 21.05
N VAL A 157 -1.72 13.76 20.47
CA VAL A 157 -0.26 13.71 20.29
C VAL A 157 0.23 14.88 19.43
N GLU A 158 -0.47 15.17 18.32
CA GLU A 158 -0.14 16.31 17.46
C GLU A 158 -0.21 17.64 18.22
N LYS A 159 -1.30 17.89 18.96
CA LYS A 159 -1.47 19.11 19.79
C LYS A 159 -0.41 19.19 20.89
N ALA A 160 -0.05 18.07 21.51
CA ALA A 160 1.02 18.03 22.50
C ALA A 160 2.39 18.40 21.89
N TRP A 161 2.68 17.91 20.69
CA TRP A 161 3.91 18.27 19.97
C TRP A 161 3.93 19.75 19.57
N GLN A 162 2.80 20.29 19.12
CA GLN A 162 2.66 21.73 18.84
C GLN A 162 2.92 22.57 20.11
N ARG A 163 2.34 22.18 21.25
CA ARG A 163 2.56 22.86 22.54
C ARG A 163 4.02 22.80 22.99
N GLN A 164 4.70 21.70 22.72
CA GLN A 164 6.13 21.51 22.99
C GLN A 164 7.03 22.23 21.96
N GLY A 165 6.47 22.84 20.92
CA GLY A 165 7.24 23.47 19.84
C GLY A 165 8.03 22.48 18.98
N LYS A 166 7.63 21.19 18.96
CA LYS A 166 8.29 20.18 18.12
C LYS A 166 7.96 20.42 16.65
N PRO A 167 8.96 20.34 15.74
CA PRO A 167 8.72 20.51 14.31
C PRO A 167 7.84 19.38 13.78
N LEU A 168 6.74 19.74 13.14
CA LEU A 168 5.85 18.80 12.45
C LEU A 168 6.28 18.65 10.98
N ALA A 169 6.18 17.43 10.45
CA ALA A 169 6.50 17.12 9.05
C ALA A 169 5.42 17.56 8.06
N LYS A 170 5.02 18.84 8.09
CA LYS A 170 3.93 19.41 7.27
C LYS A 170 4.15 19.30 5.75
N PRO A 171 5.36 19.55 5.20
CA PRO A 171 5.57 19.42 3.76
C PRO A 171 5.34 17.98 3.28
N TYR A 172 5.82 17.01 4.07
CA TYR A 172 5.62 15.60 3.80
C TYR A 172 4.15 15.20 3.89
N SER A 173 3.46 15.56 4.98
CA SER A 173 2.05 15.21 5.15
C SER A 173 1.19 15.81 4.04
N LYS A 174 1.42 17.06 3.65
CA LYS A 174 0.73 17.72 2.53
C LYS A 174 0.95 16.96 1.22
N ALA A 175 2.18 16.58 0.91
CA ALA A 175 2.49 15.84 -0.30
C ALA A 175 1.79 14.47 -0.34
N ILE A 176 1.81 13.71 0.76
CA ILE A 176 1.13 12.41 0.84
C ILE A 176 -0.39 12.57 0.69
N MET A 177 -1.00 13.53 1.40
CA MET A 177 -2.44 13.73 1.32
C MET A 177 -2.89 14.11 -0.09
N ASN A 178 -2.08 14.86 -0.86
CA ASN A 178 -2.39 15.19 -2.25
C ASN A 178 -2.38 13.99 -3.20
N MET A 179 -1.68 12.90 -2.85
CA MET A 179 -1.61 11.67 -3.65
C MET A 179 -2.69 10.64 -3.31
N LEU A 180 -3.42 10.84 -2.22
CA LEU A 180 -4.43 9.90 -1.72
C LEU A 180 -5.84 10.43 -1.96
N PRO A 181 -6.82 9.52 -2.16
CA PRO A 181 -8.22 9.94 -2.16
C PRO A 181 -8.59 10.40 -0.76
N GLN A 182 -9.34 11.49 -0.64
CA GLN A 182 -9.71 12.05 0.65
C GLN A 182 -11.22 12.18 0.80
N THR A 183 -11.68 12.06 2.03
CA THR A 183 -13.03 12.46 2.43
C THR A 183 -12.97 13.89 2.99
N PRO A 184 -13.54 14.88 2.26
CA PRO A 184 -13.47 16.28 2.66
C PRO A 184 -14.38 16.59 3.85
N TYR A 185 -14.24 17.79 4.41
CA TYR A 185 -15.18 18.34 5.41
C TYR A 185 -15.60 19.75 4.95
N PRO A 186 -16.91 20.07 4.86
CA PRO A 186 -18.05 19.19 5.15
C PRO A 186 -18.15 18.02 4.16
N ASN A 187 -18.50 16.85 4.67
CA ASN A 187 -18.65 15.64 3.87
C ASN A 187 -20.07 15.52 3.34
N THR A 188 -20.53 16.53 2.61
CA THR A 188 -21.89 16.60 2.08
C THR A 188 -21.86 16.49 0.57
N ASN A 189 -22.74 15.68 0.02
CA ASN A 189 -22.95 15.61 -1.41
C ASN A 189 -23.72 16.86 -1.92
N TRP A 190 -23.94 16.95 -3.23
CA TRP A 190 -24.70 18.05 -3.85
C TRP A 190 -26.12 18.20 -3.30
N SER A 191 -26.75 17.12 -2.84
CA SER A 191 -28.09 17.15 -2.23
C SER A 191 -28.07 17.53 -0.74
N GLY A 192 -26.92 17.88 -0.18
CA GLY A 192 -26.75 18.21 1.25
C GLY A 192 -26.74 17.00 2.19
N ALA A 193 -26.82 15.78 1.68
CA ALA A 193 -26.74 14.57 2.47
C ALA A 193 -25.28 14.25 2.83
N VAL A 194 -25.05 13.83 4.07
CA VAL A 194 -23.71 13.41 4.51
C VAL A 194 -23.33 12.14 3.78
N GLN A 195 -22.21 12.16 3.06
CA GLN A 195 -21.64 10.94 2.50
C GLN A 195 -20.91 10.19 3.62
N PRO A 196 -21.20 8.92 3.93
CA PRO A 196 -20.42 8.21 4.93
C PRO A 196 -18.97 7.99 4.47
N HIS A 197 -18.01 8.10 5.38
CA HIS A 197 -16.59 7.79 5.09
C HIS A 197 -16.38 6.29 4.88
N GLU A 198 -17.05 5.48 5.69
CA GLU A 198 -17.01 4.03 5.67
C GLU A 198 -18.33 3.43 6.18
N SER A 199 -18.51 2.11 6.07
CA SER A 199 -19.66 1.44 6.66
C SER A 199 -19.48 1.35 8.18
N ILE A 200 -20.41 1.96 8.93
CA ILE A 200 -20.40 1.95 10.39
C ILE A 200 -21.19 0.78 10.99
N ASN A 201 -21.90 0.02 10.17
CA ASN A 201 -22.81 -1.06 10.59
C ASN A 201 -22.28 -2.45 10.21
N ASP A 202 -21.01 -2.56 9.81
CA ASP A 202 -20.41 -3.83 9.46
C ASP A 202 -20.24 -4.69 10.73
N LEU A 203 -20.82 -5.88 10.70
CA LEU A 203 -20.71 -6.85 11.79
C LEU A 203 -19.73 -7.95 11.40
N PRO A 204 -18.87 -8.40 12.33
CA PRO A 204 -18.02 -9.56 12.08
C PRO A 204 -18.91 -10.79 11.87
N VAL A 205 -18.60 -11.58 10.84
CA VAL A 205 -19.31 -12.84 10.58
C VAL A 205 -18.96 -13.85 11.67
N HIS A 206 -19.92 -14.19 12.51
CA HIS A 206 -19.75 -15.17 13.58
C HIS A 206 -19.72 -16.60 12.99
N ALA A 207 -18.92 -17.50 13.56
CA ALA A 207 -18.78 -18.87 13.04
C ALA A 207 -20.12 -19.64 12.98
N ALA A 208 -21.02 -19.40 13.95
CA ALA A 208 -22.34 -20.03 13.97
C ALA A 208 -23.23 -19.64 12.77
N THR A 209 -23.00 -18.48 12.15
CA THR A 209 -23.80 -18.02 10.99
C THR A 209 -23.25 -18.49 9.65
N GLN A 210 -22.15 -19.25 9.65
CA GLN A 210 -21.54 -19.78 8.42
C GLN A 210 -22.13 -21.13 8.01
N GLN A 211 -22.86 -21.79 8.91
CA GLN A 211 -23.53 -23.05 8.61
C GLN A 211 -24.76 -22.81 7.74
N GLN A 212 -24.93 -23.64 6.72
CA GLN A 212 -26.13 -23.67 5.91
C GLN A 212 -27.21 -24.51 6.62
N ILE A 213 -28.20 -23.84 7.22
CA ILE A 213 -29.27 -24.47 7.99
C ILE A 213 -30.59 -24.36 7.21
N PHE A 214 -31.29 -25.47 7.03
CA PHE A 214 -32.64 -25.52 6.48
C PHE A 214 -33.58 -26.03 7.58
N TYR A 215 -34.49 -25.16 8.04
CA TYR A 215 -35.47 -25.49 9.07
C TYR A 215 -36.72 -26.13 8.42
N PRO A 216 -37.25 -27.25 8.96
CA PRO A 216 -38.39 -27.97 8.41
C PRO A 216 -39.73 -27.25 8.57
#